data_AF-A0A7Z9TX30-F1
#
_entry.id   AF-A0A7Z9TX30-F1
#
_cell.length_a   1.000
_cell.length_b   1.000
_cell.length_c   1.000
_cell.angle_alpha   90.00
_cell.angle_beta   90.00
_cell.angle_gamma   90.00
#
_symmetry.space_group_name_H-M   'P 1'
#
loop_
_entity.id
_entity.type
_entity.pdbx_description
1 polymer ?
#
loop_
_entity_poly.entity_id
_entity_poly.type
_entity_poly.pdbx_seq_one_letter_code
_entity_poly.pdbx_strand_id
1 'polypeptide(L)'
;MQSLIVAFVLAMVFRGFVVEGFVIPTGSMAPTLLGQHLLKHSDQTGQDFPVGFDPRRSVSPDKFSDPLLGRNIPLSMSEAKKIEPRAGDRVVVLKTLFPFFGPDRFDVVVFKNPTDTQGLSANYIKRLIGLPGETLWIADGDIFAKSGDDAFTIQRKPEHVQRALWMRVSDSDAIPTDMLALSRPWHGPPWTGKPQDVWSYENRIWVCKTSEPSTLVWDQNKIHIDDWSSYNMLMPKIRQEPVSDIRVSATITPESDNITASFTLQAIGHQFQWLLSNDTSSLAMRTLSGELVEKVEFDCTCFENNTPTRVE
;
A
#
# COMPACT_ATOMS: atom_id res chain seq x y z
N MET A 1 39.87 -4.19 -32.78
CA MET A 1 39.02 -3.13 -33.37
C MET A 1 37.72 -3.69 -33.96
N GLN A 2 37.76 -4.69 -34.85
CA GLN A 2 36.56 -5.31 -35.45
C GLN A 2 35.55 -5.84 -34.41
N SER A 3 36.00 -6.58 -33.39
CA SER A 3 35.10 -7.10 -32.35
C SER A 3 34.41 -6.02 -31.53
N LEU A 4 35.05 -4.85 -31.37
CA LEU A 4 34.48 -3.71 -30.65
C LEU A 4 33.38 -3.00 -31.46
N ILE A 5 33.57 -2.91 -32.79
CA ILE A 5 32.54 -2.40 -33.70
C ILE A 5 31.34 -3.34 -33.71
N VAL A 6 31.56 -4.66 -33.80
CA VAL A 6 30.48 -5.65 -33.79
C VAL A 6 29.71 -5.59 -32.47
N ALA A 7 30.39 -5.54 -31.33
CA ALA A 7 29.75 -5.41 -30.02
C ALA A 7 28.93 -4.12 -29.90
N PHE A 8 29.45 -3.00 -30.40
CA PHE A 8 28.74 -1.72 -30.39
C PHE A 8 27.48 -1.75 -31.25
N VAL A 9 27.57 -2.27 -32.49
CA VAL A 9 26.42 -2.41 -33.39
C VAL A 9 25.36 -3.32 -32.76
N LEU A 10 25.78 -4.46 -32.20
CA LEU A 10 24.86 -5.39 -31.54
C LEU A 10 24.17 -4.74 -30.34
N ALA A 11 24.91 -3.97 -29.51
CA ALA A 11 24.33 -3.23 -28.40
C ALA A 11 23.32 -2.16 -28.87
N MET A 12 23.60 -1.48 -29.99
CA MET A 12 22.68 -0.50 -30.57
C MET A 12 21.42 -1.14 -31.15
N VAL A 13 21.54 -2.30 -31.80
CA VAL A 13 20.38 -3.09 -32.27
C VAL A 13 19.56 -3.58 -31.08
N PHE A 14 20.22 -4.14 -30.06
CA PHE A 14 19.56 -4.59 -28.84
C PHE A 14 18.81 -3.45 -28.15
N ARG A 15 19.42 -2.27 -28.02
CA ARG A 15 18.79 -1.06 -27.47
C ARG A 15 17.69 -0.48 -28.38
N GLY A 16 17.83 -0.58 -29.70
CA GLY A 16 16.83 -0.05 -30.64
C GLY A 16 15.55 -0.88 -30.63
N PHE A 17 15.70 -2.20 -30.63
CA PHE A 17 14.62 -3.13 -30.96
C PHE A 17 14.18 -4.03 -29.81
N VAL A 18 15.05 -4.34 -28.83
CA VAL A 18 14.73 -5.30 -27.76
C VAL A 18 14.33 -4.57 -26.49
N VAL A 19 15.18 -3.67 -25.98
CA VAL A 19 14.95 -2.98 -24.70
C VAL A 19 15.03 -1.46 -24.84
N GLU A 20 14.15 -0.74 -24.16
CA GLU A 20 14.22 0.72 -24.07
C GLU A 20 14.09 1.19 -22.62
N GLY A 21 14.94 2.15 -22.23
CA GLY A 21 14.91 2.76 -20.90
C GLY A 21 14.06 4.02 -20.89
N PHE A 22 13.17 4.15 -19.91
CA PHE A 22 12.34 5.33 -19.69
C PHE A 22 12.56 5.89 -18.28
N VAL A 23 12.44 7.22 -18.16
CA VAL A 23 12.25 7.90 -16.88
C VAL A 23 10.77 8.21 -16.74
N ILE A 24 10.15 7.90 -15.61
CA ILE A 24 8.72 8.13 -15.37
C ILE A 24 8.51 9.59 -14.94
N PRO A 25 7.85 10.43 -15.76
CA PRO A 25 7.72 11.85 -15.45
C PRO A 25 6.54 12.16 -14.51
N THR A 26 5.51 11.31 -14.48
CA THR A 26 4.25 11.57 -13.75
C THR A 26 3.95 10.51 -12.70
N GLY A 27 3.28 10.92 -11.63
CA GLY A 27 2.88 10.06 -10.52
C GLY A 27 1.65 9.19 -10.75
N SER A 28 1.19 9.02 -12.00
CA SER A 28 -0.05 8.28 -12.30
C SER A 28 -0.01 6.78 -11.99
N MET A 29 1.19 6.25 -11.79
CA MET A 29 1.44 4.86 -11.39
C MET A 29 1.96 4.75 -9.96
N ALA A 30 2.02 5.87 -9.22
CA ALA A 30 2.48 5.87 -7.84
C ALA A 30 1.44 5.18 -6.92
N PRO A 31 1.87 4.56 -5.81
CA PRO A 31 3.26 4.47 -5.36
C PRO A 31 4.08 3.38 -6.06
N THR A 32 3.49 2.54 -6.93
CA THR A 32 4.20 1.43 -7.59
C THR A 32 5.36 1.89 -8.46
N LEU A 33 5.15 2.95 -9.23
CA LEU A 33 6.19 3.63 -10.01
C LEU A 33 6.09 5.12 -9.74
N LEU A 34 7.14 5.67 -9.13
CA LEU A 34 7.18 7.06 -8.74
C LEU A 34 7.50 7.92 -9.96
N GLY A 35 6.61 8.88 -10.22
CA GLY A 35 6.93 9.99 -11.12
C GLY A 35 7.91 10.97 -10.49
N GLN A 36 7.99 12.18 -11.03
CA GLN A 36 8.72 13.26 -10.38
C GLN A 36 8.20 13.46 -8.93
N HIS A 37 9.10 13.44 -7.95
CA HIS A 37 8.72 13.44 -6.53
C HIS A 37 9.80 14.10 -5.66
N LEU A 38 9.37 14.62 -4.51
CA LEU A 38 10.28 14.99 -3.44
C LEU A 38 10.57 13.73 -2.61
N LEU A 39 11.82 13.55 -2.18
CA LEU A 39 12.12 12.58 -1.14
C LEU A 39 12.29 13.33 0.17
N LYS A 40 11.43 13.03 1.16
CA LYS A 40 11.47 13.68 2.47
C LYS A 40 11.94 12.67 3.52
N HIS A 41 12.94 13.08 4.28
CA HIS A 41 13.34 12.39 5.51
C HIS A 41 12.40 12.76 6.64
N SER A 42 11.91 11.76 7.38
CA SER A 42 11.25 11.97 8.66
C SER A 42 12.26 11.94 9.78
N ASP A 43 12.45 13.07 10.45
CA ASP A 43 13.23 13.10 11.69
C ASP A 43 12.52 12.35 12.84
N GLN A 44 11.23 12.03 12.68
CA GLN A 44 10.48 11.26 13.68
C GLN A 44 10.79 9.77 13.54
N THR A 45 10.64 9.18 12.36
CA THR A 45 10.83 7.73 12.18
C THR A 45 12.22 7.34 11.64
N GLY A 46 13.01 8.32 11.20
CA GLY A 46 14.26 8.10 10.48
C GLY A 46 14.07 7.55 9.06
N GLN A 47 12.84 7.48 8.56
CA GLN A 47 12.53 6.91 7.25
C GLN A 47 12.36 7.99 6.19
N ASP A 48 12.83 7.68 4.99
CA ASP A 48 12.57 8.48 3.80
C ASP A 48 11.25 8.05 3.16
N PHE A 49 10.43 9.01 2.75
CA PHE A 49 9.18 8.74 2.03
C PHE A 49 9.01 9.66 0.82
N PRO A 50 8.42 9.17 -0.28
CA PRO A 50 8.17 9.97 -1.45
C PRO A 50 6.92 10.83 -1.28
N VAL A 51 7.00 12.06 -1.78
CA VAL A 51 5.91 13.02 -1.86
C VAL A 51 5.75 13.47 -3.30
N GLY A 52 4.56 13.32 -3.87
CA GLY A 52 4.29 13.67 -5.26
C GLY A 52 4.58 15.14 -5.54
N PHE A 53 5.26 15.39 -6.65
CA PHE A 53 5.64 16.73 -7.07
C PHE A 53 5.16 16.98 -8.49
N ASP A 54 4.52 18.12 -8.71
CA ASP A 54 4.10 18.57 -10.04
C ASP A 54 4.67 19.98 -10.27
N PRO A 55 5.68 20.17 -11.15
CA PRO A 55 6.30 21.47 -11.39
C PRO A 55 5.32 22.48 -11.99
N ARG A 56 4.19 22.03 -12.54
CA ARG A 56 3.14 22.91 -13.08
C ARG A 56 2.26 23.50 -11.98
N ARG A 57 2.35 22.98 -10.75
CA ARG A 57 1.60 23.45 -9.59
C ARG A 57 2.53 24.24 -8.69
N SER A 58 2.13 25.47 -8.37
CA SER A 58 2.78 26.23 -7.30
C SER A 58 2.30 25.71 -5.96
N VAL A 59 2.95 24.68 -5.43
CA VAL A 59 2.72 24.20 -4.06
C VAL A 59 3.88 24.68 -3.20
N SER A 60 3.58 25.52 -2.21
CA SER A 60 4.53 25.89 -1.15
C SER A 60 4.12 25.16 0.12
N PRO A 61 4.60 23.92 0.35
CA PRO A 61 4.25 23.18 1.55
C PRO A 61 4.80 23.88 2.78
N ASP A 62 3.94 24.15 3.76
CA ASP A 62 4.30 24.61 5.10
C ASP A 62 4.52 23.45 6.07
N LYS A 63 4.09 22.24 5.69
CA LYS A 63 4.27 21.00 6.42
C LYS A 63 4.18 19.77 5.52
N PHE A 64 4.72 18.66 6.01
CA PHE A 64 4.47 17.30 5.51
C PHE A 64 3.84 16.46 6.61
N SER A 65 3.18 15.35 6.28
CA SER A 65 2.70 14.38 7.28
C SER A 65 3.59 13.14 7.25
N ASP A 66 4.11 12.73 8.39
CA ASP A 66 4.77 11.43 8.51
C ASP A 66 3.76 10.31 8.21
N PRO A 67 4.03 9.41 7.25
CA PRO A 67 3.07 8.40 6.81
C PRO A 67 2.84 7.27 7.83
N LEU A 68 3.76 7.04 8.77
CA LEU A 68 3.68 5.95 9.75
C LEU A 68 3.19 6.43 11.12
N LEU A 69 3.37 7.71 11.42
CA LEU A 69 2.94 8.32 12.69
C LEU A 69 1.73 9.25 12.55
N GLY A 70 1.33 9.65 11.33
CA GLY A 70 0.24 10.60 11.09
C GLY A 70 0.54 12.03 11.59
N ARG A 71 1.81 12.34 11.84
CA ARG A 71 2.21 13.59 12.50
C ARG A 71 2.75 14.60 11.51
N ASN A 72 2.28 15.84 11.63
CA ASN A 72 2.78 16.94 10.82
C ASN A 72 4.22 17.32 11.20
N ILE A 73 5.07 17.40 10.20
CA ILE A 73 6.45 17.90 10.24
C ILE A 73 6.42 19.30 9.60
N PRO A 74 6.66 20.38 10.36
CA PRO A 74 6.72 21.73 9.79
C PRO A 74 7.89 21.84 8.82
N LEU A 75 7.72 22.66 7.78
CA LEU A 75 8.76 22.94 6.80
C LEU A 75 8.99 24.45 6.76
N SER A 76 10.21 24.89 7.08
CA SER A 76 10.55 26.30 6.92
C SER A 76 10.66 26.68 5.44
N MET A 77 10.39 27.95 5.13
CA MET A 77 10.52 28.46 3.75
C MET A 77 11.93 28.31 3.16
N SER A 78 12.97 28.34 4.01
CA SER A 78 14.36 28.15 3.57
C SER A 78 14.66 26.68 3.26
N GLU A 79 14.07 25.74 4.01
CA GLU A 79 14.15 24.31 3.71
C GLU A 79 13.35 23.95 2.47
N ALA A 80 12.12 24.47 2.35
CA ALA A 80 11.25 24.24 1.19
C ALA A 80 11.95 24.61 -0.13
N LYS A 81 12.68 25.73 -0.16
CA LYS A 81 13.43 26.20 -1.33
C LYS A 81 14.65 25.34 -1.70
N LYS A 82 15.15 24.52 -0.78
CA LYS A 82 16.31 23.64 -1.00
C LYS A 82 15.92 22.24 -1.49
N ILE A 83 14.62 21.89 -1.44
CA ILE A 83 14.18 20.57 -1.84
C ILE A 83 14.20 20.49 -3.37
N GLU A 84 15.11 19.70 -3.90
CA GLU A 84 15.15 19.39 -5.33
C GLU A 84 14.33 18.12 -5.63
N PRO A 85 13.41 18.17 -6.61
CA PRO A 85 12.63 17.00 -6.99
C PRO A 85 13.51 15.98 -7.71
N ARG A 86 13.32 14.69 -7.39
CA ARG A 86 13.84 13.58 -8.18
C ARG A 86 13.06 13.46 -9.48
N ALA A 87 13.75 13.10 -10.56
CA ALA A 87 13.16 12.99 -11.90
C ALA A 87 12.12 11.86 -12.05
N GLY A 88 12.03 10.95 -11.08
CA GLY A 88 11.17 9.76 -11.09
C GLY A 88 11.95 8.46 -11.32
N ASP A 89 11.23 7.35 -11.27
CA ASP A 89 11.78 6.02 -11.41
C ASP A 89 12.26 5.75 -12.85
N ARG A 90 13.20 4.81 -12.97
CA ARG A 90 13.75 4.37 -14.26
C ARG A 90 13.29 2.95 -14.52
N VAL A 91 12.63 2.74 -15.66
CA VAL A 91 12.15 1.41 -16.06
C VAL A 91 12.81 0.99 -17.36
N VAL A 92 12.99 -0.32 -17.54
CA VAL A 92 13.44 -0.93 -18.79
C VAL A 92 12.28 -1.71 -19.36
N VAL A 93 11.91 -1.41 -20.61
CA VAL A 93 10.77 -1.99 -21.31
C VAL A 93 11.25 -2.97 -22.36
N LEU A 94 10.73 -4.20 -22.33
CA LEU A 94 10.96 -5.21 -23.36
C LEU A 94 9.95 -5.02 -24.50
N LYS A 95 10.40 -4.55 -25.66
CA LYS A 95 9.54 -4.27 -26.81
C LYS A 95 9.10 -5.51 -27.55
N THR A 96 9.89 -6.58 -27.48
CA THR A 96 9.71 -7.79 -28.28
C THR A 96 8.82 -8.83 -27.60
N LEU A 97 8.19 -8.51 -26.47
CA LEU A 97 7.41 -9.49 -25.70
C LEU A 97 6.09 -9.87 -26.40
N PHE A 98 5.31 -8.87 -26.82
CA PHE A 98 3.94 -9.06 -27.29
C PHE A 98 3.73 -9.89 -28.58
N PRO A 99 4.71 -10.02 -29.50
CA PRO A 99 4.62 -11.00 -30.58
C PRO A 99 4.59 -12.47 -30.12
N PHE A 100 5.07 -12.76 -28.91
CA PHE A 100 5.19 -14.14 -28.40
C PHE A 100 4.29 -14.43 -27.20
N PHE A 101 3.96 -13.40 -26.41
CA PHE A 101 3.16 -13.53 -25.20
C PHE A 101 2.07 -12.46 -25.19
N GLY A 102 0.81 -12.86 -25.05
CA GLY A 102 -0.28 -11.91 -24.81
C GLY A 102 -0.09 -11.21 -23.46
N PRO A 103 -0.54 -9.97 -23.30
CA PRO A 103 -0.52 -9.32 -22.00
C PRO A 103 -1.57 -9.94 -21.07
N ASP A 104 -1.21 -10.11 -19.81
CA ASP A 104 -2.13 -10.58 -18.78
C ASP A 104 -2.77 -9.40 -18.04
N ARG A 105 -3.97 -9.61 -17.50
CA ARG A 105 -4.60 -8.62 -16.64
C ARG A 105 -3.66 -8.31 -15.47
N PHE A 106 -3.59 -7.02 -15.12
CA PHE A 106 -2.71 -6.41 -14.12
C PHE A 106 -1.25 -6.23 -14.53
N ASP A 107 -0.85 -6.60 -15.76
CA ASP A 107 0.47 -6.24 -16.29
C ASP A 107 0.67 -4.73 -16.30
N VAL A 108 1.91 -4.29 -16.02
CA VAL A 108 2.31 -2.90 -16.22
C VAL A 108 2.82 -2.75 -17.66
N VAL A 109 2.01 -2.12 -18.50
CA VAL A 109 2.25 -2.03 -19.94
C VAL A 109 2.65 -0.62 -20.34
N VAL A 110 3.58 -0.53 -21.29
CA VAL A 110 3.96 0.71 -21.97
C VAL A 110 3.40 0.68 -23.38
N PHE A 111 2.63 1.70 -23.74
CA PHE A 111 1.98 1.80 -25.05
C PHE A 111 2.00 3.24 -25.56
N LYS A 112 1.79 3.41 -26.87
CA LYS A 112 1.68 4.73 -27.48
C LYS A 112 0.36 5.37 -27.07
N ASN A 113 0.41 6.62 -26.61
CA ASN A 113 -0.79 7.38 -26.33
C ASN A 113 -1.63 7.49 -27.62
N PRO A 114 -2.89 7.00 -27.65
CA PRO A 114 -3.70 6.99 -28.86
C PRO A 114 -4.01 8.39 -29.41
N THR A 115 -4.03 9.43 -28.57
CA THR A 115 -4.40 10.80 -28.97
C THR A 115 -3.20 11.66 -29.37
N ASP A 116 -2.00 11.29 -28.94
CA ASP A 116 -0.74 11.98 -29.29
C ASP A 116 0.40 10.97 -29.31
N THR A 117 0.71 10.44 -30.49
CA THR A 117 1.73 9.40 -30.66
C THR A 117 3.15 9.93 -30.88
N GLN A 118 3.31 11.26 -31.05
CA GLN A 118 4.57 11.90 -31.47
C GLN A 118 5.02 13.05 -30.56
N GLY A 119 4.16 13.54 -29.67
CA GLY A 119 4.49 14.64 -28.76
C GLY A 119 5.22 14.20 -27.49
N LEU A 120 5.37 15.13 -26.54
CA LEU A 120 6.06 14.93 -25.26
C LEU A 120 5.38 13.89 -24.36
N SER A 121 4.17 13.46 -24.70
CA SER A 121 3.37 12.45 -23.99
C SER A 121 3.12 11.21 -24.86
N ALA A 122 4.01 10.93 -25.81
CA ALA A 122 3.86 9.85 -26.79
C ALA A 122 3.74 8.44 -26.20
N ASN A 123 4.32 8.19 -25.02
CA ASN A 123 4.31 6.88 -24.37
C ASN A 123 3.61 6.97 -23.01
N TYR A 124 2.64 6.10 -22.78
CA TYR A 124 1.97 5.92 -21.50
C TYR A 124 2.39 4.62 -20.86
N ILE A 125 2.52 4.65 -19.54
CA ILE A 125 2.66 3.46 -18.69
C ILE A 125 1.39 3.35 -17.84
N LYS A 126 0.71 2.21 -17.90
CA LYS A 126 -0.52 1.94 -17.15
C LYS A 126 -0.57 0.48 -16.71
N ARG A 127 -1.43 0.18 -15.73
CA ARG A 127 -1.81 -1.18 -15.40
C ARG A 127 -2.91 -1.64 -16.34
N LEU A 128 -2.72 -2.77 -17.01
CA LEU A 128 -3.71 -3.35 -17.91
C LEU A 128 -4.88 -3.90 -17.09
N ILE A 129 -6.07 -3.36 -17.29
CA ILE A 129 -7.26 -3.77 -16.54
C ILE A 129 -8.29 -4.47 -17.41
N GLY A 130 -8.45 -4.11 -18.69
CA GLY A 130 -9.43 -4.74 -19.59
C GLY A 130 -8.76 -5.54 -20.69
N LEU A 131 -9.31 -6.72 -20.98
CA LEU A 131 -8.88 -7.58 -22.08
C LEU A 131 -9.87 -7.48 -23.26
N PRO A 132 -9.46 -7.89 -24.48
CA PRO A 132 -10.34 -7.85 -25.65
C PRO A 132 -11.66 -8.60 -25.43
N GLY A 133 -12.78 -7.99 -25.81
CA GLY A 133 -14.12 -8.60 -25.72
C GLY A 133 -14.82 -8.42 -24.36
N GLU A 134 -14.18 -7.78 -23.39
CA GLU A 134 -14.75 -7.60 -22.05
C GLU A 134 -15.53 -6.30 -21.88
N THR A 135 -16.57 -6.36 -21.04
CA THR A 135 -17.17 -5.18 -20.43
C THR A 135 -16.63 -5.04 -19.01
N LEU A 136 -16.11 -3.85 -18.69
CA LEU A 136 -15.62 -3.53 -17.35
C LEU A 136 -16.66 -2.75 -16.57
N TRP A 137 -16.71 -3.01 -15.27
CA TRP A 137 -17.41 -2.19 -14.29
C TRP A 137 -16.47 -1.93 -13.12
N ILE A 138 -16.25 -0.65 -12.81
CA ILE A 138 -15.45 -0.20 -11.68
C ILE A 138 -16.41 0.29 -10.60
N ALA A 139 -16.32 -0.28 -9.40
CA ALA A 139 -17.14 0.08 -8.25
C ALA A 139 -16.29 0.01 -6.99
N ASP A 140 -16.28 1.09 -6.19
CA ASP A 140 -15.56 1.20 -4.91
C ASP A 140 -14.07 0.77 -4.99
N GLY A 141 -13.41 1.07 -6.11
CA GLY A 141 -12.01 0.72 -6.37
C GLY A 141 -11.79 -0.72 -6.88
N ASP A 142 -12.81 -1.58 -6.79
CA ASP A 142 -12.78 -2.93 -7.33
C ASP A 142 -13.08 -2.95 -8.84
N ILE A 143 -12.48 -3.92 -9.51
CA ILE A 143 -12.68 -4.18 -10.94
C ILE A 143 -13.55 -5.40 -11.10
N PHE A 144 -14.64 -5.25 -11.84
CA PHE A 144 -15.49 -6.33 -12.31
C PHE A 144 -15.38 -6.43 -13.83
N ALA A 145 -15.36 -7.65 -14.35
CA ALA A 145 -15.36 -7.90 -15.79
C ALA A 145 -16.38 -8.98 -16.13
N LYS A 146 -16.91 -8.90 -17.35
CA LYS A 146 -17.70 -9.96 -17.98
C LYS A 146 -17.38 -10.06 -19.47
N SER A 147 -17.65 -11.23 -20.05
CA SER A 147 -17.60 -11.46 -21.49
C SER A 147 -18.98 -11.84 -22.00
N GLY A 148 -19.45 -11.20 -23.08
CA GLY A 148 -20.78 -11.45 -23.64
C GLY A 148 -21.91 -11.32 -22.61
N ASP A 149 -22.68 -12.40 -22.46
CA ASP A 149 -23.86 -12.49 -21.59
C ASP A 149 -23.56 -13.01 -20.17
N ASP A 150 -22.28 -13.23 -19.84
CA ASP A 150 -21.87 -13.70 -18.50
C ASP A 150 -22.19 -12.67 -17.40
N ALA A 151 -22.28 -13.16 -16.16
CA ALA A 151 -22.36 -12.29 -14.99
C ALA A 151 -21.04 -11.56 -14.74
N PHE A 152 -21.09 -10.36 -14.18
CA PHE A 152 -19.90 -9.66 -13.71
C PHE A 152 -19.23 -10.44 -12.58
N THR A 153 -17.92 -10.66 -12.73
CA THR A 153 -17.09 -11.28 -11.69
C THR A 153 -15.98 -10.34 -11.27
N ILE A 154 -15.69 -10.31 -9.97
CA ILE A 154 -14.59 -9.51 -9.44
C ILE A 154 -13.25 -10.05 -9.94
N GLN A 155 -12.43 -9.16 -10.48
CA GLN A 155 -11.10 -9.45 -10.96
C GLN A 155 -10.11 -9.23 -9.82
N ARG A 156 -9.79 -10.30 -9.09
CA ARG A 156 -8.83 -10.25 -7.98
C ARG A 156 -7.41 -10.15 -8.52
N LYS A 157 -6.60 -9.33 -7.87
CA LYS A 157 -5.18 -9.16 -8.23
C LYS A 157 -4.44 -10.46 -7.87
N PRO A 158 -3.56 -10.99 -8.75
CA PRO A 158 -2.67 -12.07 -8.37
C PRO A 158 -1.87 -11.72 -7.11
N GLU A 159 -1.55 -12.72 -6.28
CA GLU A 159 -0.91 -12.52 -4.97
C GLU A 159 0.33 -11.64 -5.05
N HIS A 160 1.23 -11.90 -6.01
CA HIS A 160 2.46 -11.13 -6.18
C HIS A 160 2.20 -9.67 -6.58
N VAL A 161 1.12 -9.40 -7.33
CA VAL A 161 0.68 -8.05 -7.69
C VAL A 161 0.11 -7.35 -6.46
N GLN A 162 -0.80 -7.99 -5.73
CA GLN A 162 -1.38 -7.43 -4.51
C GLN A 162 -0.28 -7.11 -3.49
N ARG A 163 0.69 -8.01 -3.32
CA ARG A 163 1.82 -7.83 -2.40
C ARG A 163 2.66 -6.60 -2.73
N ALA A 164 2.86 -6.30 -4.02
CA ALA A 164 3.60 -5.12 -4.47
C ALA A 164 2.81 -3.80 -4.35
N LEU A 165 1.48 -3.88 -4.13
CA LEU A 165 0.59 -2.72 -4.00
C LEU A 165 0.32 -2.34 -2.56
N TRP A 166 0.65 -3.21 -1.59
CA TRP A 166 0.47 -2.89 -0.18
C TRP A 166 1.30 -1.70 0.24
N MET A 167 0.63 -0.69 0.80
CA MET A 167 1.26 0.43 1.48
C MET A 167 1.24 0.18 2.98
N ARG A 168 2.37 0.43 3.63
CA ARG A 168 2.46 0.37 5.08
C ARG A 168 1.84 1.65 5.66
N VAL A 169 0.79 1.48 6.47
CA VAL A 169 0.06 2.59 7.11
C VAL A 169 0.50 2.77 8.57
N SER A 170 0.85 1.69 9.25
CA SER A 170 1.42 1.73 10.60
C SER A 170 2.32 0.52 10.83
N ASP A 171 3.27 0.69 11.74
CA ASP A 171 4.24 -0.31 12.15
C ASP A 171 4.58 -0.07 13.63
N SER A 172 4.54 -1.10 14.46
CA SER A 172 4.92 -0.97 15.88
C SER A 172 6.39 -0.60 16.03
N ASP A 173 7.23 -0.88 15.01
CA ASP A 173 8.62 -0.45 14.98
C ASP A 173 8.82 1.02 14.59
N ALA A 174 7.80 1.65 14.00
CA ALA A 174 7.83 3.07 13.70
C ALA A 174 7.53 3.88 14.97
N ILE A 175 8.59 4.19 15.72
CA ILE A 175 8.54 5.08 16.89
C ILE A 175 9.43 6.30 16.65
N PRO A 176 9.17 7.42 17.36
CA PRO A 176 10.08 8.57 17.36
C PRO A 176 11.51 8.18 17.72
N THR A 177 12.48 8.57 16.90
CA THR A 177 13.92 8.38 17.14
C THR A 177 14.42 9.23 18.31
N ASP A 178 13.90 10.46 18.43
CA ASP A 178 14.13 11.36 19.55
C ASP A 178 12.79 11.93 20.05
N MET A 179 12.33 11.41 21.19
CA MET A 179 11.09 11.83 21.84
C MET A 179 11.15 13.26 22.39
N LEU A 180 12.34 13.75 22.76
CA LEU A 180 12.54 15.08 23.36
C LEU A 180 12.59 16.17 22.30
N ALA A 181 13.05 15.85 21.09
CA ALA A 181 13.07 16.77 19.96
C ALA A 181 11.69 17.00 19.32
N LEU A 182 10.65 16.25 19.72
CA LEU A 182 9.33 16.38 19.14
C LEU A 182 8.64 17.69 19.57
N SER A 183 8.07 18.39 18.59
CA SER A 183 7.25 19.59 18.84
C SER A 183 5.98 19.34 19.67
N ARG A 184 5.52 18.08 19.74
CA ARG A 184 4.42 17.61 20.57
C ARG A 184 4.76 16.24 21.16
N PRO A 185 4.33 15.91 22.39
CA PRO A 185 4.52 14.57 22.94
C PRO A 185 3.96 13.47 22.00
N TRP A 186 4.62 12.32 21.94
CA TRP A 186 4.10 11.16 21.23
C TRP A 186 3.34 10.24 22.19
N HIS A 187 2.06 10.03 21.91
CA HIS A 187 1.14 9.28 22.76
C HIS A 187 0.97 7.82 22.30
N GLY A 188 2.03 7.23 21.75
CA GLY A 188 2.04 5.84 21.27
C GLY A 188 1.32 5.61 19.92
N PRO A 189 1.27 4.35 19.47
CA PRO A 189 0.73 3.93 18.17
C PRO A 189 -0.80 4.18 18.06
N PRO A 190 -1.40 4.00 16.86
CA PRO A 190 -2.84 4.18 16.61
C PRO A 190 -3.70 3.03 17.17
N TRP A 191 -3.30 2.42 18.28
CA TRP A 191 -4.04 1.37 18.97
C TRP A 191 -4.36 1.81 20.39
N THR A 192 -5.56 1.49 20.85
CA THR A 192 -6.02 1.77 22.22
C THR A 192 -6.56 0.49 22.83
N GLY A 193 -5.99 0.07 23.96
CA GLY A 193 -6.47 -1.07 24.73
C GLY A 193 -7.80 -0.81 25.42
N LYS A 194 -8.68 -1.81 25.40
CA LYS A 194 -9.95 -1.85 26.12
C LYS A 194 -10.13 -3.22 26.80
N PRO A 195 -10.42 -3.26 28.12
CA PRO A 195 -10.34 -2.17 29.10
C PRO A 195 -8.94 -1.51 29.17
N GLN A 196 -8.82 -0.25 29.59
CA GLN A 196 -7.53 0.46 29.51
C GLN A 196 -6.49 -0.02 30.53
N ASP A 197 -6.94 -0.47 31.70
CA ASP A 197 -6.11 -0.91 32.84
C ASP A 197 -5.43 -2.26 32.63
N VAL A 198 -5.93 -3.08 31.70
CA VAL A 198 -5.38 -4.41 31.42
C VAL A 198 -4.33 -4.42 30.31
N TRP A 199 -4.22 -3.33 29.54
CA TRP A 199 -3.25 -3.18 28.45
C TRP A 199 -2.14 -2.21 28.83
N SER A 200 -0.90 -2.61 28.62
CA SER A 200 0.27 -1.73 28.66
C SER A 200 1.02 -1.78 27.33
N TYR A 201 1.60 -0.65 26.92
CA TYR A 201 2.47 -0.56 25.75
C TYR A 201 3.88 -0.17 26.19
N GLU A 202 4.81 -1.11 26.08
CA GLU A 202 6.20 -0.94 26.53
C GLU A 202 7.13 -1.55 25.48
N ASN A 203 8.24 -0.87 25.17
CA ASN A 203 9.25 -1.38 24.22
C ASN A 203 8.68 -1.88 22.88
N ARG A 204 7.68 -1.18 22.33
CA ARG A 204 7.00 -1.51 21.06
C ARG A 204 6.06 -2.72 21.12
N ILE A 205 5.79 -3.23 22.31
CA ILE A 205 4.98 -4.43 22.54
C ILE A 205 3.73 -4.03 23.32
N TRP A 206 2.57 -4.49 22.83
CA TRP A 206 1.34 -4.48 23.60
C TRP A 206 1.29 -5.72 24.48
N VAL A 207 1.07 -5.51 25.78
CA VAL A 207 0.95 -6.59 26.77
C VAL A 207 -0.45 -6.53 27.38
N CYS A 208 -1.19 -7.63 27.29
CA CYS A 208 -2.48 -7.83 27.96
C CYS A 208 -2.26 -8.65 29.23
N LYS A 209 -2.67 -8.14 30.40
CA LYS A 209 -2.42 -8.77 31.70
C LYS A 209 -3.63 -9.50 32.27
N THR A 210 -4.57 -9.91 31.42
CA THR A 210 -5.81 -10.57 31.82
C THR A 210 -6.16 -11.74 30.90
N SER A 211 -6.87 -12.73 31.44
CA SER A 211 -7.51 -13.81 30.68
C SER A 211 -8.90 -13.43 30.17
N GLU A 212 -9.46 -12.32 30.63
CA GLU A 212 -10.78 -11.84 30.20
C GLU A 212 -10.73 -11.26 28.78
N PRO A 213 -11.81 -11.38 27.98
CA PRO A 213 -11.88 -10.82 26.63
C PRO A 213 -11.50 -9.33 26.59
N SER A 214 -10.45 -9.03 25.83
CA SER A 214 -9.85 -7.69 25.76
C SER A 214 -9.46 -7.36 24.32
N THR A 215 -9.53 -6.09 23.93
CA THR A 215 -9.39 -5.66 22.54
C THR A 215 -8.44 -4.49 22.40
N LEU A 216 -7.57 -4.53 21.37
CA LEU A 216 -6.91 -3.35 20.84
C LEU A 216 -7.78 -2.74 19.74
N VAL A 217 -8.19 -1.49 19.93
CA VAL A 217 -9.04 -0.76 18.98
C VAL A 217 -8.20 0.24 18.19
N TRP A 218 -8.32 0.22 16.86
CA TRP A 218 -7.67 1.22 16.00
C TRP A 218 -8.28 2.61 16.21
N ASP A 219 -7.44 3.62 16.44
CA ASP A 219 -7.85 5.02 16.59
C ASP A 219 -7.76 5.75 15.25
N GLN A 220 -8.91 5.83 14.55
CA GLN A 220 -9.04 6.54 13.28
C GLN A 220 -8.70 8.03 13.37
N ASN A 221 -8.69 8.64 14.57
CA ASN A 221 -8.31 10.06 14.71
C ASN A 221 -6.80 10.28 14.72
N LYS A 222 -6.01 9.22 14.95
CA LYS A 222 -4.54 9.27 14.90
C LYS A 222 -4.03 9.02 13.49
N ILE A 223 -4.47 7.93 12.86
CA ILE A 223 -4.12 7.56 11.49
C ILE A 223 -5.38 7.05 10.80
N HIS A 224 -5.79 7.75 9.74
CA HIS A 224 -6.89 7.32 8.89
C HIS A 224 -6.43 6.20 7.96
N ILE A 225 -7.29 5.20 7.75
CA ILE A 225 -7.08 4.15 6.75
C ILE A 225 -7.95 4.50 5.53
N ASP A 226 -7.41 5.31 4.64
CA ASP A 226 -8.09 5.86 3.46
C ASP A 226 -7.17 5.86 2.23
N ASP A 227 -7.66 6.40 1.11
CA ASP A 227 -6.93 6.53 -0.16
C ASP A 227 -5.86 7.65 -0.15
N TRP A 228 -5.59 8.26 1.00
CA TRP A 228 -4.59 9.30 1.18
C TRP A 228 -3.25 8.71 1.63
N SER A 229 -2.17 9.07 0.93
CA SER A 229 -0.82 8.61 1.21
C SER A 229 0.16 9.77 1.20
N SER A 230 1.43 9.49 1.54
CA SER A 230 2.46 10.52 1.43
C SER A 230 2.61 11.08 0.01
N TYR A 231 2.31 10.27 -1.01
CA TYR A 231 2.49 10.66 -2.39
C TYR A 231 1.47 11.70 -2.87
N ASN A 232 0.25 11.70 -2.33
CA ASN A 232 -0.78 12.68 -2.72
C ASN A 232 -0.97 13.83 -1.70
N MET A 233 -0.15 13.91 -0.64
CA MET A 233 -0.35 14.90 0.44
C MET A 233 -0.28 16.39 0.00
N LEU A 234 0.37 16.68 -1.13
CA LEU A 234 0.46 18.02 -1.72
C LEU A 234 -0.60 18.30 -2.78
N MET A 235 -1.44 17.31 -3.08
CA MET A 235 -2.56 17.47 -3.99
C MET A 235 -3.72 18.16 -3.27
N PRO A 236 -4.62 18.84 -4.01
CA PRO A 236 -5.86 19.36 -3.43
C PRO A 236 -6.58 18.25 -2.67
N LYS A 237 -7.03 18.54 -1.45
CA LYS A 237 -7.84 17.60 -0.68
C LYS A 237 -9.15 17.38 -1.43
N ILE A 238 -9.28 16.19 -2.00
CA ILE A 238 -10.55 15.63 -2.46
C ILE A 238 -11.16 14.90 -1.25
N ARG A 239 -12.45 14.57 -1.31
CA ARG A 239 -13.07 13.67 -0.34
C ARG A 239 -12.23 12.38 -0.28
N GLN A 240 -11.71 12.07 0.91
CA GLN A 240 -11.00 10.83 1.17
C GLN A 240 -12.01 9.70 1.22
N GLU A 241 -11.69 8.60 0.57
CA GLU A 241 -12.54 7.41 0.54
C GLU A 241 -11.87 6.27 1.32
N PRO A 242 -12.64 5.48 2.08
CA PRO A 242 -12.10 4.34 2.78
C PRO A 242 -11.56 3.31 1.79
N VAL A 243 -10.46 2.65 2.13
CA VAL A 243 -9.92 1.54 1.34
C VAL A 243 -10.63 0.23 1.70
N SER A 244 -10.87 -0.60 0.69
CA SER A 244 -11.56 -1.90 0.83
C SER A 244 -10.62 -3.06 1.18
N ASP A 245 -9.33 -2.90 0.89
CA ASP A 245 -8.29 -3.91 1.03
C ASP A 245 -7.39 -3.56 2.24
N ILE A 246 -7.34 -4.42 3.27
CA ILE A 246 -6.43 -4.28 4.42
C ILE A 246 -5.62 -5.56 4.62
N ARG A 247 -4.36 -5.40 5.02
CA ARG A 247 -3.50 -6.47 5.50
C ARG A 247 -3.01 -6.11 6.89
N VAL A 248 -3.25 -6.99 7.87
CA VAL A 248 -2.83 -6.79 9.25
C VAL A 248 -1.96 -7.96 9.65
N SER A 249 -0.75 -7.69 10.11
CA SER A 249 0.15 -8.71 10.64
C SER A 249 0.46 -8.42 12.10
N ALA A 250 0.50 -9.44 12.93
CA ALA A 250 0.91 -9.35 14.31
C ALA A 250 1.77 -10.55 14.70
N THR A 251 2.69 -10.36 15.64
CA THR A 251 3.34 -11.48 16.34
C THR A 251 2.72 -11.57 17.72
N ILE A 252 2.14 -12.71 18.03
CA ILE A 252 1.45 -12.97 19.30
C ILE A 252 2.28 -14.01 20.06
N THR A 253 2.65 -13.68 21.28
CA THR A 253 3.33 -14.60 22.21
C THR A 253 2.37 -14.85 23.37
N PRO A 254 1.67 -16.00 23.40
CA PRO A 254 0.70 -16.28 24.45
C PRO A 254 1.39 -16.89 25.68
N GLU A 255 0.87 -16.60 26.87
CA GLU A 255 1.32 -17.24 28.14
C GLU A 255 0.62 -18.59 28.40
N SER A 256 -0.26 -19.03 27.49
CA SER A 256 -0.96 -20.31 27.58
C SER A 256 -1.27 -20.87 26.19
N ASP A 257 -1.44 -22.18 26.11
CA ASP A 257 -1.82 -22.87 24.86
C ASP A 257 -3.29 -22.63 24.46
N ASN A 258 -4.11 -22.07 25.36
CA ASN A 258 -5.55 -21.91 25.17
C ASN A 258 -5.94 -20.46 24.92
N ILE A 259 -5.28 -19.81 23.96
CA ILE A 259 -5.64 -18.47 23.53
C ILE A 259 -6.55 -18.52 22.30
N THR A 260 -7.52 -17.61 22.27
CA THR A 260 -8.26 -17.29 21.05
C THR A 260 -7.95 -15.85 20.70
N ALA A 261 -7.40 -15.65 19.51
CA ALA A 261 -7.18 -14.33 18.94
C ALA A 261 -8.25 -14.06 17.88
N SER A 262 -8.75 -12.83 17.80
CA SER A 262 -9.61 -12.44 16.70
C SER A 262 -9.26 -11.06 16.18
N PHE A 263 -9.43 -10.87 14.88
CA PHE A 263 -9.36 -9.58 14.22
C PHE A 263 -10.73 -9.28 13.62
N THR A 264 -11.28 -8.10 13.90
CA THR A 264 -12.58 -7.68 13.41
C THR A 264 -12.44 -6.41 12.60
N LEU A 265 -12.92 -6.43 11.36
CA LEU A 265 -13.02 -5.28 10.48
C LEU A 265 -14.49 -5.01 10.15
N GLN A 266 -14.93 -3.77 10.33
CA GLN A 266 -16.22 -3.33 9.81
C GLN A 266 -15.99 -2.40 8.62
N ALA A 267 -16.45 -2.80 7.44
CA ALA A 267 -16.28 -2.06 6.19
C ALA A 267 -17.42 -2.36 5.22
N ILE A 268 -17.82 -1.36 4.44
CA ILE A 268 -18.79 -1.50 3.33
C ILE A 268 -20.09 -2.23 3.78
N GLY A 269 -20.63 -1.86 4.94
CA GLY A 269 -21.88 -2.45 5.45
C GLY A 269 -21.77 -3.90 5.95
N HIS A 270 -20.55 -4.40 6.17
CA HIS A 270 -20.29 -5.75 6.65
C HIS A 270 -19.30 -5.76 7.81
N GLN A 271 -19.34 -6.84 8.59
CA GLN A 271 -18.35 -7.18 9.59
C GLN A 271 -17.61 -8.45 9.15
N PHE A 272 -16.30 -8.34 9.00
CA PHE A 272 -15.39 -9.45 8.74
C PHE A 272 -14.71 -9.81 10.05
N GLN A 273 -14.76 -11.07 10.44
CA GLN A 273 -14.12 -11.59 11.63
C GLN A 273 -13.20 -12.74 11.27
N TRP A 274 -11.92 -12.53 11.51
CA TRP A 274 -10.90 -13.58 11.52
C TRP A 274 -10.80 -14.10 12.94
N LEU A 275 -10.99 -15.40 13.11
CA LEU A 275 -10.86 -16.11 14.37
C LEU A 275 -9.70 -17.09 14.24
N LEU A 276 -8.78 -17.04 15.20
CA LEU A 276 -7.64 -17.93 15.31
C LEU A 276 -7.65 -18.59 16.68
N SER A 277 -7.75 -19.91 16.70
CA SER A 277 -7.56 -20.75 17.88
C SER A 277 -6.97 -22.09 17.45
N ASN A 278 -6.44 -22.86 18.39
CA ASN A 278 -5.84 -24.17 18.11
C ASN A 278 -6.86 -25.20 17.62
N ASP A 279 -8.15 -25.03 17.92
CA ASP A 279 -9.20 -25.97 17.55
C ASP A 279 -10.04 -25.49 16.36
N THR A 280 -10.17 -24.18 16.15
CA THR A 280 -11.10 -23.63 15.16
C THR A 280 -10.61 -22.30 14.63
N SER A 281 -10.15 -22.29 13.38
CA SER A 281 -9.80 -21.06 12.67
C SER A 281 -10.76 -20.79 11.52
N SER A 282 -11.18 -19.52 11.39
CA SER A 282 -12.16 -19.15 10.37
C SER A 282 -12.10 -17.68 9.98
N LEU A 283 -12.60 -17.40 8.78
CA LEU A 283 -12.95 -16.06 8.31
C LEU A 283 -14.45 -16.03 8.04
N ALA A 284 -15.17 -15.18 8.79
CA ALA A 284 -16.61 -15.01 8.64
C ALA A 284 -16.94 -13.58 8.18
N MET A 285 -17.81 -13.46 7.18
CA MET A 285 -18.42 -12.22 6.75
C MET A 285 -19.88 -12.20 7.22
N ARG A 286 -20.26 -11.13 7.92
CA ARG A 286 -21.61 -10.91 8.43
C ARG A 286 -22.14 -9.55 7.99
N THR A 287 -23.44 -9.42 7.87
CA THR A 287 -24.08 -8.10 7.78
C THR A 287 -23.90 -7.35 9.10
N LEU A 288 -24.10 -6.03 9.12
CA LEU A 288 -24.08 -5.26 10.38
C LEU A 288 -25.21 -5.66 11.36
N SER A 289 -26.26 -6.33 10.89
CA SER A 289 -27.30 -6.91 11.74
C SER A 289 -26.93 -8.30 12.30
N GLY A 290 -25.78 -8.85 11.92
CA GLY A 290 -25.23 -10.11 12.45
C GLY A 290 -25.53 -11.36 11.61
N GLU A 291 -26.29 -11.23 10.52
CA GLU A 291 -26.59 -12.32 9.59
C GLU A 291 -25.31 -12.82 8.92
N LEU A 292 -25.11 -14.13 8.90
CA LEU A 292 -23.95 -14.74 8.26
C LEU A 292 -24.12 -14.70 6.74
N VAL A 293 -23.19 -14.05 6.04
CA VAL A 293 -23.14 -14.00 4.57
C VAL A 293 -22.30 -15.15 4.05
N GLU A 294 -21.08 -15.29 4.56
CA GLU A 294 -20.13 -16.31 4.13
C GLU A 294 -19.20 -16.68 5.29
N LYS A 295 -18.75 -17.94 5.33
CA LYS A 295 -17.74 -18.42 6.29
C LYS A 295 -16.80 -19.39 5.60
N VAL A 296 -15.51 -19.18 5.79
CA VAL A 296 -14.46 -20.11 5.40
C VAL A 296 -13.78 -20.61 6.66
N GLU A 297 -13.61 -21.92 6.79
CA GLU A 297 -12.89 -22.57 7.88
C GLU A 297 -11.60 -23.17 7.34
N PHE A 298 -10.56 -23.18 8.18
CA PHE A 298 -9.26 -23.73 7.83
C PHE A 298 -8.55 -24.25 9.08
N ASP A 299 -7.72 -25.27 8.90
CA ASP A 299 -6.96 -25.87 9.98
C ASP A 299 -5.73 -25.00 10.33
N CYS A 300 -5.52 -24.73 11.62
CA CYS A 300 -4.35 -24.00 12.11
C CYS A 300 -4.01 -24.42 13.54
N THR A 301 -2.77 -24.87 13.77
CA THR A 301 -2.17 -24.96 15.10
C THR A 301 -1.44 -23.66 15.37
N CYS A 302 -2.19 -22.65 15.81
CA CYS A 302 -1.71 -21.27 15.77
C CYS A 302 -0.85 -20.87 16.97
N PHE A 303 -1.09 -21.43 18.16
CA PHE A 303 -0.55 -20.87 19.39
C PHE A 303 0.02 -21.93 20.32
N GLU A 304 1.27 -21.74 20.71
CA GLU A 304 1.97 -22.54 21.71
C GLU A 304 2.46 -21.60 22.82
N ASN A 305 2.44 -22.07 24.06
CA ASN A 305 2.83 -21.32 25.23
C ASN A 305 4.27 -20.80 25.11
N ASN A 306 4.43 -19.48 25.29
CA ASN A 306 5.67 -18.74 25.17
C ASN A 306 6.36 -18.82 23.79
N THR A 307 5.67 -19.30 22.76
CA THR A 307 6.17 -19.31 21.39
C THR A 307 5.62 -18.11 20.62
N PRO A 308 6.47 -17.23 20.08
CA PRO A 308 6.02 -16.14 19.23
C PRO A 308 5.48 -16.69 17.89
N THR A 309 4.20 -16.51 17.63
CA THR A 309 3.57 -16.87 16.35
C THR A 309 3.26 -15.60 15.56
N ARG A 310 3.76 -15.53 14.32
CA ARG A 310 3.34 -14.50 13.37
C ARG A 310 2.03 -14.90 12.69
N VAL A 311 1.02 -14.02 12.79
CA VAL A 311 -0.27 -14.11 12.12
C VAL A 311 -0.39 -12.99 11.10
N GLU A 312 -1.05 -13.25 9.98
CA GLU A 312 -1.21 -12.32 8.85
C GLU A 312 -2.49 -12.61 8.06
#